data_AF-A0A0F7PQL6-F1
#
_entry.id   AF-A0A0F7PQL6-F1
#
_cell.length_a   1.000
_cell.length_b   1.000
_cell.length_c   1.000
_cell.angle_alpha   90.00
_cell.angle_beta   90.00
_cell.angle_gamma   90.00
#
_symmetry.space_group_name_H-M   'P 1'
#
loop_
_entity.id
_entity.type
_entity.pdbx_description
1 polymer ?
#
loop_
_entity_poly.entity_id
_entity_poly.type
_entity_poly.pdbx_seq_one_letter_code
_entity_poly.pdbx_strand_id
1 'polypeptide(L)'
;MAKPSHYRKTFQIAEIANGLIDPILSKRAGINTLLLASWDEIAGEQFAGCSRPERIRWPRQDGPDEAGGGFSPGLLTIACEGARALFLMHQEAELISRLNSFFGFRAVSQIRIVQKAIHVPTRKPKSRPLDSAEKHRLADLLADVEDPKLRESLERLGAGVISRQPKRQP
;
A
#
# COMPACT_ATOMS: atom_id res chain seq x y z
N MET A 1 42.85 27.82 20.99
CA MET A 1 42.74 27.40 19.57
C MET A 1 41.59 26.40 19.42
N ALA A 2 40.74 26.66 18.40
CA ALA A 2 39.74 25.82 17.71
C ALA A 2 38.69 24.98 18.49
N LYS A 3 37.42 25.40 18.39
CA LYS A 3 36.20 24.61 18.68
C LYS A 3 35.96 23.56 17.57
N PRO A 4 35.57 22.32 17.87
CA PRO A 4 35.23 21.34 16.85
C PRO A 4 33.89 21.68 16.18
N SER A 5 33.93 21.71 14.85
CA SER A 5 32.84 22.03 13.94
C SER A 5 31.77 20.95 13.95
N HIS A 6 30.53 21.29 14.29
CA HIS A 6 29.37 20.41 14.10
C HIS A 6 29.02 20.33 12.61
N TYR A 7 29.57 19.33 11.92
CA TYR A 7 29.17 19.01 10.56
C TYR A 7 27.73 18.48 10.60
N ARG A 8 26.79 19.22 10.00
CA ARG A 8 25.40 18.77 9.79
C ARG A 8 25.44 17.55 8.87
N LYS A 9 25.37 16.35 9.45
CA LYS A 9 25.31 15.09 8.69
C LYS A 9 24.03 15.11 7.85
N THR A 10 24.18 15.11 6.53
CA THR A 10 23.08 14.94 5.59
C THR A 10 22.66 13.47 5.65
N PHE A 11 21.59 13.19 6.37
CA PHE A 11 21.00 11.85 6.40
C PHE A 11 20.48 11.51 5.01
N GLN A 12 20.93 10.39 4.45
CA GLN A 12 20.34 9.86 3.23
C GLN A 12 18.91 9.43 3.51
N ILE A 13 18.02 9.60 2.54
CA ILE A 13 16.63 9.13 2.64
C ILE A 13 16.59 7.62 2.97
N ALA A 14 17.62 6.86 2.57
CA ALA A 14 17.82 5.46 2.95
C ALA A 14 18.04 5.25 4.46
N GLU A 15 18.74 6.15 5.16
CA GLU A 15 18.91 6.12 6.63
C GLU A 15 17.59 6.47 7.34
N ILE A 16 16.81 7.39 6.78
CA ILE A 16 15.47 7.71 7.30
C ILE A 16 14.49 6.56 7.00
N ALA A 17 14.62 5.88 5.87
CA ALA A 17 13.84 4.69 5.54
C ALA A 17 14.14 3.52 6.50
N ASN A 18 15.41 3.36 6.93
CA ASN A 18 15.79 2.42 7.99
C ASN A 18 15.12 2.76 9.33
N GLY A 19 14.93 4.06 9.64
CA GLY A 19 14.22 4.52 10.84
C GLY A 19 12.68 4.60 10.72
N LEU A 20 12.15 4.64 9.50
CA LEU A 20 10.71 4.70 9.19
C LEU A 20 10.08 3.33 8.97
N ILE A 21 10.79 2.24 9.30
CA ILE A 21 10.13 0.96 9.55
C ILE A 21 9.41 1.10 10.90
N ASP A 22 8.16 1.54 10.81
CA ASP A 22 7.27 1.79 11.94
C ASP A 22 7.38 0.65 12.98
N PRO A 23 7.68 0.94 14.27
CA PRO A 23 7.75 -0.07 15.32
C PRO A 23 6.44 -0.86 15.48
N ILE A 24 5.32 -0.35 14.95
CA ILE A 24 4.00 -0.99 14.94
C ILE A 24 3.94 -2.13 13.89
N LEU A 25 4.78 -2.11 12.85
CA LEU A 25 4.80 -3.07 11.73
C LEU A 25 5.77 -4.24 11.92
N SER A 26 6.77 -4.11 12.79
CA SER A 26 7.67 -5.20 13.18
C SER A 26 6.94 -6.40 13.81
N LYS A 27 5.75 -6.17 14.39
CA LYS A 27 4.96 -7.18 15.12
C LYS A 27 3.94 -7.95 14.26
N ARG A 28 3.63 -7.50 13.04
CA ARG A 28 2.71 -8.22 12.13
C ARG A 28 3.26 -8.27 10.71
N ALA A 29 3.80 -9.44 10.35
CA ALA A 29 4.13 -9.89 8.99
C ALA A 29 5.17 -9.10 8.18
N GLY A 30 5.62 -7.91 8.57
CA GLY A 30 6.69 -7.21 7.87
C GLY A 30 6.31 -6.84 6.42
N ILE A 31 5.07 -6.39 6.20
CA ILE A 31 4.68 -5.83 4.90
C ILE A 31 4.39 -4.35 5.10
N ASN A 32 5.05 -3.50 4.32
CA ASN A 32 4.71 -2.07 4.27
C ASN A 32 3.28 -1.90 3.70
N THR A 33 2.43 -1.12 4.37
CA THR A 33 1.09 -0.78 3.86
C THR A 33 1.13 -0.16 2.46
N LEU A 34 2.21 0.55 2.14
CA LEU A 34 2.48 1.08 0.79
C LEU A 34 2.67 -0.04 -0.24
N LEU A 35 3.33 -1.15 0.11
CA LEU A 35 3.49 -2.30 -0.79
C LEU A 35 2.12 -2.91 -1.15
N LEU A 36 1.22 -3.02 -0.18
CA LEU A 36 -0.14 -3.53 -0.42
C LEU A 36 -0.97 -2.57 -1.28
N ALA A 37 -0.82 -1.26 -1.06
CA ALA A 37 -1.55 -0.24 -1.81
C ALA A 37 -1.07 -0.12 -3.27
N SER A 38 0.24 -0.24 -3.49
CA SER A 38 0.87 -0.13 -4.81
C SER A 38 1.07 -1.49 -5.50
N TRP A 39 0.55 -2.58 -4.95
CA TRP A 39 0.75 -3.92 -5.51
C TRP A 39 0.30 -4.02 -6.97
N ASP A 40 -0.83 -3.40 -7.30
CA ASP A 40 -1.38 -3.45 -8.64
C ASP A 40 -0.44 -2.83 -9.69
N GLU A 41 0.30 -1.79 -9.30
CA GLU A 41 1.31 -1.14 -10.12
C GLU A 41 2.59 -1.98 -10.24
N ILE A 42 3.06 -2.53 -9.11
CA ILE A 42 4.29 -3.33 -9.04
C ILE A 42 4.14 -4.65 -9.81
N ALA A 43 3.06 -5.39 -9.51
CA ALA A 43 2.76 -6.67 -10.14
C ALA A 43 2.23 -6.51 -11.58
N GLY A 44 1.66 -5.35 -11.90
CA GLY A 44 1.04 -5.07 -13.18
C GLY A 44 -0.30 -5.79 -13.37
N GLU A 45 -1.05 -5.40 -14.40
CA GLU A 45 -2.42 -5.87 -14.65
C GLU A 45 -2.54 -7.40 -14.75
N GLN A 46 -1.49 -8.07 -15.23
CA GLN A 46 -1.49 -9.52 -15.41
C GLN A 46 -1.56 -10.29 -14.08
N PHE A 47 -0.98 -9.75 -13.01
CA PHE A 47 -0.84 -10.45 -11.72
C PHE A 47 -1.54 -9.75 -10.55
N ALA A 48 -1.84 -8.46 -10.66
CA ALA A 48 -2.54 -7.67 -9.65
C ALA A 48 -3.85 -8.32 -9.18
N GLY A 49 -4.60 -8.88 -10.14
CA GLY A 49 -5.90 -9.52 -9.89
C GLY A 49 -5.84 -10.96 -9.39
N CYS A 50 -4.67 -11.61 -9.40
CA CYS A 50 -4.53 -13.02 -9.04
C CYS A 50 -3.38 -13.28 -8.06
N SER A 51 -2.76 -12.23 -7.51
CA SER A 51 -1.65 -12.34 -6.57
C SER A 51 -1.69 -11.24 -5.49
N ARG A 52 -1.13 -11.55 -4.32
CA ARG A 52 -1.00 -10.62 -3.19
C ARG A 52 0.29 -10.88 -2.41
N PRO A 53 1.00 -9.84 -1.93
CA PRO A 53 2.16 -10.03 -1.07
C PRO A 53 1.67 -10.43 0.34
N GLU A 54 2.27 -11.46 0.93
CA GLU A 54 1.86 -11.98 2.26
C GLU A 54 2.84 -11.65 3.38
N ARG A 55 4.14 -11.61 3.10
CA ARG A 55 5.17 -11.33 4.11
C ARG A 55 6.54 -11.18 3.45
N ILE A 56 7.36 -10.28 3.97
CA ILE A 56 8.80 -10.28 3.72
C ILE A 56 9.52 -10.86 4.94
N ARG A 57 10.42 -11.83 4.70
CA ARG A 57 11.33 -12.38 5.71
C ARG A 57 12.73 -11.86 5.45
N TRP A 58 13.22 -10.97 6.31
CA TRP A 58 14.60 -10.53 6.29
C TRP A 58 15.48 -11.48 7.11
N PRO A 59 16.69 -11.80 6.64
CA PRO A 59 17.64 -12.56 7.42
C PRO A 59 18.04 -11.77 8.68
N ARG A 60 18.37 -12.49 9.76
CA ARG A 60 18.90 -11.86 10.98
C ARG A 60 20.30 -11.35 10.68
N GLN A 61 20.58 -10.09 11.02
CA GLN A 61 21.92 -9.55 11.00
C GLN A 61 22.64 -10.04 12.25
N ASP A 62 23.56 -10.98 12.09
CA ASP A 62 24.38 -11.48 13.18
C ASP A 62 25.63 -10.60 13.30
N GLY A 63 25.66 -9.74 14.33
CA GLY A 63 26.89 -9.14 14.86
C GLY A 63 27.11 -7.64 14.62
N PRO A 64 27.91 -6.97 15.49
CA PRO A 64 28.33 -5.59 15.30
C PRO A 64 29.39 -5.49 14.19
N ASP A 65 29.22 -4.51 13.33
CA ASP A 65 30.00 -4.28 12.11
C ASP A 65 31.50 -4.08 12.36
N GLU A 66 32.32 -5.02 11.87
CA GLU A 66 33.69 -4.69 11.45
C GLU A 66 33.79 -4.39 9.94
N ALA A 67 32.70 -4.51 9.18
CA ALA A 67 32.65 -4.16 7.77
C ALA A 67 31.26 -3.65 7.34
N GLY A 68 30.85 -2.49 7.86
CA GLY A 68 29.76 -1.67 7.33
C GLY A 68 28.39 -2.36 7.15
N GLY A 69 27.50 -2.15 8.11
CA GLY A 69 26.20 -2.82 8.27
C GLY A 69 25.33 -2.77 7.05
N GLY A 70 25.48 -3.78 6.21
CA GLY A 70 24.71 -3.96 5.00
C GLY A 70 23.33 -4.49 5.33
N PHE A 71 22.29 -3.76 4.93
CA PHE A 71 20.94 -4.29 4.84
C PHE A 71 20.94 -5.51 3.92
N SER A 72 20.54 -6.67 4.45
CA SER A 72 20.48 -7.90 3.68
C SER A 72 19.09 -8.09 3.05
N PRO A 73 19.02 -8.34 1.73
CA PRO A 73 17.73 -8.49 1.03
C PRO A 73 16.95 -9.69 1.56
N GLY A 74 15.63 -9.53 1.68
CA GLY A 74 14.72 -10.53 2.22
C GLY A 74 14.04 -11.41 1.16
N LEU A 75 13.34 -12.43 1.65
CA LEU A 75 12.45 -13.31 0.87
C LEU A 75 11.02 -12.78 0.94
N LEU A 76 10.43 -12.41 -0.21
CA LEU A 76 9.02 -12.03 -0.30
C LEU A 76 8.17 -13.28 -0.56
N THR A 77 7.19 -13.53 0.30
CA THR A 77 6.15 -14.54 0.05
C THR A 77 4.96 -13.89 -0.65
N ILE A 78 4.54 -14.45 -1.78
CA ILE A 78 3.38 -14.00 -2.56
C ILE A 78 2.35 -15.12 -2.59
N ALA A 79 1.12 -14.81 -2.20
CA ALA A 79 -0.02 -15.67 -2.46
C ALA A 79 -0.48 -15.47 -3.91
N CYS A 80 -0.66 -16.55 -4.66
CA CYS A 80 -1.10 -16.49 -6.06
C CYS A 80 -2.15 -17.57 -6.34
N GLU A 81 -3.10 -17.29 -7.24
CA GLU A 81 -4.02 -18.31 -7.73
C GLU A 81 -3.26 -19.38 -8.53
N GLY A 82 -3.57 -20.67 -8.28
CA GLY A 82 -2.80 -21.79 -8.82
C GLY A 82 -2.62 -21.77 -10.34
N ALA A 83 -3.64 -21.36 -11.09
CA ALA A 83 -3.59 -21.27 -12.56
C ALA A 83 -2.61 -20.22 -13.09
N ARG A 84 -2.22 -19.23 -12.27
CA ARG A 84 -1.31 -18.14 -12.63
C ARG A 84 0.07 -18.22 -11.97
N ALA A 85 0.25 -19.15 -11.02
CA ALA A 85 1.50 -19.32 -10.27
C ALA A 85 2.71 -19.58 -11.18
N LEU A 86 2.57 -20.44 -12.20
CA LEU A 86 3.67 -20.75 -13.13
C LEU A 86 4.13 -19.53 -13.94
N PHE A 87 3.19 -18.71 -14.40
CA PHE A 87 3.49 -17.48 -15.14
C PHE A 87 4.21 -16.46 -14.24
N LEU A 88 3.78 -16.36 -12.97
CA LEU A 88 4.43 -15.50 -11.99
C LEU A 88 5.86 -15.96 -11.68
N MET A 89 6.11 -17.28 -11.61
CA MET A 89 7.47 -17.83 -11.44
C MET A 89 8.39 -17.45 -12.62
N HIS A 90 7.88 -17.51 -13.85
CA HIS A 90 8.68 -17.14 -15.01
C HIS A 90 9.07 -15.65 -15.02
N GLN A 91 8.20 -14.79 -14.49
CA GLN A 91 8.43 -13.35 -14.37
C GLN A 91 9.01 -12.93 -13.01
N GLU A 92 9.51 -13.88 -12.21
CA GLU A 92 10.05 -13.60 -10.87
C GLU A 92 11.18 -12.55 -10.92
N ALA A 93 12.13 -12.68 -11.84
CA ALA A 93 13.27 -11.76 -11.94
C ALA A 93 12.83 -10.32 -12.25
N GLU A 94 11.84 -10.17 -13.13
CA GLU A 94 11.28 -8.86 -13.45
C GLU A 94 10.52 -8.27 -12.26
N LEU A 95 9.70 -9.09 -11.59
CA LEU A 95 8.97 -8.66 -10.41
C LEU A 95 9.90 -8.24 -9.27
N ILE A 96 11.01 -8.96 -9.05
CA ILE A 96 12.05 -8.58 -8.09
C ILE A 96 12.68 -7.22 -8.47
N SER A 97 12.96 -7.00 -9.76
CA SER A 97 13.49 -5.73 -10.24
C SER A 97 12.53 -4.56 -9.97
N ARG A 98 11.24 -4.74 -10.27
CA ARG A 98 10.19 -3.74 -9.99
C ARG A 98 10.02 -3.49 -8.49
N LEU A 99 10.04 -4.54 -7.67
CA LEU A 99 9.99 -4.43 -6.21
C LEU A 99 11.16 -3.62 -5.67
N ASN A 100 12.39 -3.94 -6.06
CA ASN A 100 13.58 -3.21 -5.61
C ASN A 100 13.60 -1.77 -6.13
N SER A 101 13.06 -1.52 -7.32
CA SER A 101 12.88 -0.15 -7.84
C SER A 101 11.86 0.63 -7.03
N PHE A 102 10.75 0.00 -6.63
CA PHE A 102 9.75 0.58 -5.74
C PHE A 102 10.31 0.90 -4.35
N PHE A 103 11.13 0.01 -3.79
CA PHE A 103 11.79 0.25 -2.51
C PHE A 103 12.94 1.26 -2.59
N GLY A 104 13.52 1.47 -3.77
CA GLY A 104 14.68 2.36 -3.98
C GLY A 104 16.01 1.75 -3.54
N PHE A 105 16.02 0.48 -3.12
CA PHE A 105 17.20 -0.29 -2.74
C PHE A 105 16.92 -1.80 -2.92
N ARG A 106 17.95 -2.64 -2.76
CA ARG A 106 17.83 -4.09 -2.87
C ARG A 106 17.13 -4.69 -1.64
N ALA A 107 15.81 -4.57 -1.58
CA ALA A 107 14.97 -5.03 -0.50
C ALA A 107 14.64 -6.53 -0.56
N VAL A 108 14.46 -7.07 -1.77
CA VAL A 108 14.04 -8.43 -2.06
C VAL A 108 15.08 -9.12 -2.94
N SER A 109 15.52 -10.31 -2.52
CA SER A 109 16.44 -11.15 -3.30
C SER A 109 15.74 -12.33 -3.96
N GLN A 110 14.64 -12.78 -3.37
CA GLN A 110 13.97 -14.01 -3.75
C GLN A 110 12.46 -13.87 -3.53
N ILE A 111 11.68 -14.59 -4.33
CA ILE A 111 10.24 -14.70 -4.17
C ILE A 111 9.86 -16.15 -3.88
N ARG A 112 8.98 -16.35 -2.90
CA ARG A 112 8.31 -17.62 -2.64
C ARG A 112 6.85 -17.50 -3.01
N ILE A 113 6.38 -18.33 -3.92
CA ILE A 113 4.96 -18.36 -4.31
C ILE A 113 4.24 -19.43 -3.50
N VAL A 114 3.10 -19.06 -2.92
CA VAL A 114 2.19 -19.95 -2.19
C VAL A 114 0.85 -19.93 -2.91
N GLN A 115 0.33 -21.09 -3.27
CA GLN A 115 -0.95 -21.18 -3.94
C GLN A 115 -2.08 -21.00 -2.93
N LYS A 116 -2.90 -19.95 -3.10
CA LYS A 116 -4.07 -19.66 -2.26
C LYS A 116 -5.18 -19.08 -3.13
N ALA A 117 -6.43 -19.28 -2.72
CA ALA A 117 -7.54 -18.53 -3.29
C ALA A 117 -7.36 -17.04 -2.96
N ILE A 118 -7.25 -16.19 -3.99
CA ILE A 118 -7.07 -14.76 -3.81
C ILE A 118 -8.43 -14.08 -3.89
N HIS A 119 -8.93 -13.60 -2.75
CA HIS A 119 -10.08 -12.73 -2.77
C HIS A 119 -9.61 -11.30 -3.02
N VAL A 120 -9.66 -10.84 -4.26
CA VAL A 120 -9.45 -9.42 -4.57
C VAL A 120 -10.72 -8.68 -4.13
N PRO A 121 -10.61 -7.71 -3.19
CA PRO A 121 -11.75 -6.85 -2.91
C PRO A 121 -12.13 -6.20 -4.24
N THR A 122 -13.35 -6.47 -4.71
CA THR A 122 -13.87 -5.87 -5.93
C THR A 122 -13.68 -4.35 -5.85
N ARG A 123 -13.21 -3.74 -6.95
CA ARG A 123 -13.05 -2.28 -7.08
C ARG A 123 -14.25 -1.61 -6.41
N LYS A 124 -13.98 -0.64 -5.53
CA LYS A 124 -15.02 0.12 -4.80
C LYS A 124 -16.17 0.39 -5.79
N PRO A 125 -17.42 0.00 -5.47
CA PRO A 125 -18.53 0.15 -6.40
C PRO A 125 -18.54 1.59 -6.92
N LYS A 126 -18.60 1.74 -8.24
CA LYS A 126 -18.67 3.06 -8.87
C LYS A 126 -19.82 3.82 -8.22
N SER A 127 -19.54 4.99 -7.66
CA SER A 127 -20.55 5.86 -7.07
C SER A 127 -21.60 6.14 -8.15
N ARG A 128 -22.83 5.71 -7.91
CA ARG A 128 -23.95 6.04 -8.81
C ARG A 128 -24.30 7.52 -8.67
N PRO A 129 -24.76 8.18 -9.74
CA PRO A 129 -25.37 9.50 -9.58
C PRO A 129 -26.57 9.41 -8.62
N LEU A 130 -26.75 10.43 -7.78
CA LEU A 130 -27.91 10.52 -6.90
C LEU A 130 -29.18 10.72 -7.73
N ASP A 131 -30.23 10.03 -7.32
CA ASP A 131 -31.57 10.21 -7.87
C ASP A 131 -32.15 11.56 -7.44
N SER A 132 -33.16 12.07 -8.15
CA SER A 132 -33.77 13.39 -7.85
C SER A 132 -34.30 13.46 -6.41
N ALA A 133 -34.94 12.39 -5.93
CA ALA A 133 -35.44 12.29 -4.55
C ALA A 133 -34.32 12.32 -3.50
N GLU A 134 -33.15 11.77 -3.81
CA GLU A 134 -32.00 11.75 -2.90
C GLU A 134 -31.32 13.11 -2.83
N LYS A 135 -31.26 13.82 -3.95
CA LYS A 135 -30.78 15.21 -4.00
C LYS A 135 -31.69 16.14 -3.19
N HIS A 136 -33.01 15.99 -3.31
CA HIS A 136 -33.96 16.77 -2.52
C HIS A 136 -33.81 16.51 -1.01
N ARG A 137 -33.75 15.23 -0.59
CA ARG A 137 -33.50 14.92 0.83
C ARG A 137 -32.19 15.50 1.35
N LEU A 138 -31.12 15.47 0.55
CA LEU A 138 -29.84 16.05 0.94
C LEU A 138 -29.95 17.58 1.06
N ALA A 139 -30.66 18.24 0.15
CA ALA A 139 -30.91 19.68 0.21
C ALA A 139 -31.74 20.06 1.44
N ASP A 140 -32.76 19.27 1.79
CA ASP A 140 -33.59 19.48 2.98
C ASP A 140 -32.77 19.33 4.27
N LEU A 141 -31.90 18.32 4.36
CA LEU A 141 -31.02 18.12 5.52
C LEU A 141 -29.97 19.23 5.70
N LEU A 142 -29.67 19.97 4.63
CA LEU A 142 -28.70 21.08 4.63
C LEU A 142 -29.38 22.45 4.64
N ALA A 143 -30.71 22.51 4.79
CA ALA A 143 -31.47 23.76 4.77
C ALA A 143 -31.08 24.70 5.92
N ASP A 144 -30.79 24.13 7.09
CA ASP A 144 -30.44 24.87 8.31
C ASP A 144 -28.96 25.27 8.38
N VAL A 145 -28.16 24.94 7.35
CA VAL A 145 -26.74 25.31 7.30
C VAL A 145 -26.59 26.70 6.67
N GLU A 146 -26.35 27.70 7.52
CA GLU A 146 -26.22 29.11 7.12
C GLU A 146 -24.92 29.42 6.37
N ASP A 147 -23.82 28.71 6.71
CA ASP A 147 -22.53 28.92 6.04
C ASP A 147 -22.51 28.23 4.66
N PRO A 148 -22.41 29.00 3.55
CA PRO A 148 -22.45 28.46 2.20
C PRO A 148 -21.27 27.51 1.89
N LYS A 149 -20.08 27.77 2.47
CA LYS A 149 -18.89 26.94 2.26
C LYS A 149 -18.98 25.63 3.01
N LEU A 150 -19.58 25.65 4.20
CA LEU A 150 -19.89 24.45 4.96
C LEU A 150 -20.96 23.62 4.25
N ARG A 151 -22.02 24.27 3.75
CA ARG A 151 -23.09 23.63 2.99
C ARG A 151 -22.57 22.90 1.75
N GLU A 152 -21.71 23.54 0.95
CA GLU A 152 -21.10 22.91 -0.23
C GLU A 152 -20.23 21.69 0.15
N SER A 153 -19.45 21.82 1.23
CA SER A 153 -18.61 20.74 1.73
C SER A 153 -19.44 19.54 2.19
N LEU A 154 -20.55 19.80 2.88
CA LEU A 154 -21.49 18.78 3.35
C LEU A 154 -22.30 18.17 2.21
N GLU A 155 -22.65 18.94 1.19
CA GLU A 155 -23.33 18.43 -0.01
C GLU A 155 -22.43 17.44 -0.76
N ARG A 156 -21.15 17.79 -0.96
CA ARG A 156 -20.17 16.90 -1.59
C ARG A 156 -19.95 15.61 -0.79
N LEU A 157 -19.90 15.73 0.54
CA LEU A 157 -19.77 14.57 1.44
C LEU A 157 -21.03 13.70 1.41
N GLY A 158 -22.21 14.30 1.56
CA GLY A 158 -23.50 13.63 1.55
C GLY A 158 -23.76 12.90 0.23
N ALA A 159 -23.44 13.54 -0.89
CA ALA A 159 -23.48 12.91 -2.21
C ALA A 159 -22.55 11.68 -2.30
N GLY A 160 -21.32 11.80 -1.77
CA GLY A 160 -20.36 10.69 -1.73
C GLY A 160 -20.79 9.51 -0.85
N VAL A 161 -21.52 9.78 0.24
CA VAL A 161 -22.03 8.75 1.16
C VAL A 161 -23.26 8.05 0.57
N ILE A 162 -24.26 8.81 0.09
CA ILE A 162 -25.50 8.27 -0.45
C ILE A 162 -25.24 7.45 -1.73
N SER A 163 -24.33 7.93 -2.58
CA SER A 163 -23.95 7.22 -3.82
C SER A 163 -23.23 5.89 -3.59
N ARG A 164 -22.66 5.65 -2.40
CA ARG A 164 -22.02 4.39 -2.01
C ARG A 164 -22.97 3.41 -1.33
N GLN A 165 -24.13 3.86 -0.85
CA GLN A 165 -25.10 2.96 -0.23
C GLN A 165 -25.89 2.21 -1.31
N PRO A 166 -25.96 0.86 -1.25
CA PRO A 166 -26.85 0.11 -2.12
C PRO A 166 -28.31 0.50 -1.82
N LYS A 167 -29.12 0.75 -2.86
CA LYS A 167 -30.58 1.01 -2.70
C LYS A 167 -31.17 -0.20 -1.95
N ARG A 168 -31.49 -0.03 -0.66
CA ARG A 168 -32.33 -0.98 0.06
C ARG A 168 -33.73 -0.89 -0.57
N GLN A 169 -34.10 -1.88 -1.35
CA GLN A 169 -35.48 -2.06 -1.79
C GLN A 169 -36.32 -2.50 -0.57
N PRO A 170 -37.56 -1.98 -0.45
CA PRO A 170 -38.51 -2.40 0.58
C PRO A 170 -38.97 -3.85 0.37
#